data_AF-K1RQH4-F1
#
_entry.id   AF-K1RQH4-F1
#
_cell.length_a   1.000
_cell.length_b   1.000
_cell.length_c   1.000
_cell.angle_alpha   90.00
_cell.angle_beta   90.00
_cell.angle_gamma   90.00
#
_symmetry.space_group_name_H-M   'P 1'
#
loop_
_entity.id
_entity.type
_entity.pdbx_description
1 polymer ?
#
loop_
_entity_poly.entity_id
_entity_poly.type
_entity_poly.pdbx_seq_one_letter_code
_entity_poly.pdbx_strand_id
1 'polypeptide(L)'
;DAGEVAADFNIQLTNDTKIVAYKSENKITNTGDKAWTKEGGLVSVWMLGCFNPTPTTTVFIPYKQDAEGTIVNDEYFGKIPADRLIKENGIIYFKIDGLYRSKLGLPASRATDICGSYDSSKGVLTILWCSLPETPSVYVNGQWGPQEDPFAGDVINSYNDGPVEDGSIMGPFYEIETSSPGAELAPGASLVHTQKVIHIQGKDEQLVPIVQDLFGADLNVIKTKFQ
;
A
#
# COMPACT_ATOMS: atom_id res chain seq x y z
N ASP A 1 -4.87 -0.36 22.49
CA ASP A 1 -4.06 -1.19 23.42
C ASP A 1 -3.23 -2.21 22.59
N ALA A 2 -2.09 -2.73 23.06
CA ALA A 2 -1.35 -3.76 22.30
C ALA A 2 -2.16 -5.06 22.12
N GLY A 3 -2.96 -5.45 23.11
CA GLY A 3 -3.87 -6.60 23.00
C GLY A 3 -5.00 -6.39 22.01
N GLU A 4 -5.49 -5.16 21.87
CA GLU A 4 -6.48 -4.79 20.85
C GLU A 4 -5.88 -4.92 19.45
N VAL A 5 -4.66 -4.43 19.23
CA VAL A 5 -3.96 -4.57 17.95
C VAL A 5 -3.72 -6.03 17.60
N ALA A 6 -3.29 -6.84 18.58
CA ALA A 6 -3.10 -8.28 18.41
C ALA A 6 -4.40 -8.99 17.99
N ALA A 7 -5.53 -8.64 18.61
CA ALA A 7 -6.84 -9.18 18.26
C ALA A 7 -7.30 -8.72 16.87
N ASP A 8 -7.13 -7.43 16.54
CA ASP A 8 -7.58 -6.83 15.28
C ASP A 8 -6.91 -7.45 14.05
N PHE A 9 -5.64 -7.84 14.17
CA PHE A 9 -4.87 -8.46 13.11
C PHE A 9 -4.72 -9.98 13.29
N ASN A 10 -5.26 -10.55 14.37
CA ASN A 10 -5.10 -11.95 14.74
C ASN A 10 -3.61 -12.39 14.80
N ILE A 11 -2.78 -11.56 15.44
CA ILE A 11 -1.33 -11.79 15.59
C ILE A 11 -0.95 -12.01 17.05
N GLN A 12 0.20 -12.67 17.27
CA GLN A 12 0.79 -12.82 18.60
C GLN A 12 1.90 -11.79 18.81
N LEU A 13 1.74 -10.93 19.81
CA LEU A 13 2.77 -9.98 20.24
C LEU A 13 3.50 -10.54 21.46
N THR A 14 4.82 -10.34 21.50
CA THR A 14 5.64 -10.72 22.66
C THR A 14 5.95 -9.47 23.49
N ASN A 15 6.11 -9.65 24.80
CA ASN A 15 6.22 -8.53 25.76
C ASN A 15 7.38 -7.56 25.50
N ASP A 16 8.41 -8.00 24.75
CA ASP A 16 9.60 -7.18 24.45
C ASP A 16 9.51 -6.42 23.11
N THR A 17 8.40 -6.55 22.38
CA THR A 17 8.17 -5.77 21.14
C THR A 17 7.67 -4.36 21.47
N LYS A 18 8.12 -3.37 20.70
CA LYS A 18 7.55 -2.01 20.75
C LYS A 18 6.53 -1.87 19.65
N ILE A 19 5.36 -1.34 19.98
CA ILE A 19 4.26 -1.20 19.03
C ILE A 19 3.69 0.20 19.06
N VAL A 20 3.41 0.72 17.86
CA VAL A 20 2.59 1.90 17.66
C VAL A 20 1.58 1.56 16.58
N ALA A 21 0.30 1.80 16.84
CA ALA A 21 -0.76 1.56 15.88
C ALA A 21 -1.72 2.74 15.85
N TYR A 22 -2.29 2.99 14.67
CA TYR A 22 -3.33 3.99 14.48
C TYR A 22 -4.30 3.54 13.39
N LYS A 23 -5.53 4.03 13.50
CA LYS A 23 -6.62 3.80 12.55
C LYS A 23 -7.18 5.14 12.13
N SER A 24 -7.41 5.30 10.83
CA SER A 24 -8.03 6.48 10.25
C SER A 24 -9.24 6.06 9.42
N GLU A 25 -10.38 6.70 9.67
CA GLU A 25 -11.61 6.54 8.90
C GLU A 25 -11.95 7.85 8.21
N ASN A 26 -12.03 7.83 6.88
CA ASN A 26 -12.33 9.00 6.07
C ASN A 26 -13.67 8.81 5.38
N LYS A 27 -14.59 9.74 5.60
CA LYS A 27 -15.96 9.69 5.07
C LYS A 27 -16.20 10.84 4.11
N ILE A 28 -16.66 10.51 2.90
CA ILE A 28 -17.20 11.49 1.95
C ILE A 28 -18.71 11.31 1.84
N THR A 29 -19.44 12.41 1.68
CA THR A 29 -20.90 12.42 1.55
C THR A 29 -21.29 13.36 0.41
N ASN A 30 -22.19 12.90 -0.46
CA ASN A 30 -22.73 13.78 -1.48
C ASN A 30 -23.78 14.71 -0.86
N THR A 31 -23.43 15.97 -0.64
CA THR A 31 -24.33 17.00 -0.09
C THR A 31 -25.09 17.79 -1.17
N GLY A 32 -24.90 17.44 -2.45
CA GLY A 32 -25.59 18.06 -3.57
C GLY A 32 -26.99 17.49 -3.82
N ASP A 33 -27.61 17.95 -4.90
CA ASP A 33 -28.93 17.54 -5.37
C ASP A 33 -28.89 16.51 -6.52
N LYS A 34 -27.69 16.22 -7.06
CA LYS A 34 -27.45 15.27 -8.15
C LYS A 34 -26.54 14.14 -7.69
N ALA A 35 -26.77 12.93 -8.22
CA ALA A 35 -25.89 11.79 -8.00
C ALA A 35 -24.53 12.01 -8.67
N TRP A 36 -23.47 11.48 -8.06
CA TRP A 36 -22.16 11.36 -8.70
C TRP A 36 -22.18 10.17 -9.66
N THR A 37 -21.79 10.40 -10.91
CA THR A 37 -21.76 9.39 -11.96
C THR A 37 -20.41 9.45 -12.68
N LYS A 38 -20.06 8.37 -13.40
CA LYS A 38 -18.81 8.29 -14.15
C LYS A 38 -18.67 9.43 -15.15
N GLU A 39 -19.75 9.79 -15.84
CA GLU A 39 -19.77 10.87 -16.83
C GLU A 39 -19.51 12.24 -16.20
N GLY A 40 -19.94 12.43 -14.95
CA GLY A 40 -19.70 13.66 -14.18
C GLY A 40 -18.35 13.70 -13.46
N GLY A 41 -17.60 12.60 -13.47
CA GLY A 41 -16.41 12.40 -12.65
C GLY A 41 -16.75 11.84 -11.27
N LEU A 42 -15.94 10.87 -10.82
CA LEU A 42 -16.07 10.27 -9.49
C LEU A 42 -15.00 10.83 -8.55
N VAL A 43 -15.34 10.84 -7.26
CA VAL A 43 -14.43 11.20 -6.18
C VAL A 43 -14.01 9.92 -5.47
N SER A 44 -12.73 9.79 -5.16
CA SER A 44 -12.19 8.76 -4.26
C SER A 44 -11.52 9.39 -3.05
N VAL A 45 -11.44 8.62 -1.97
CA VAL A 45 -10.58 8.93 -0.83
C VAL A 45 -9.21 8.33 -1.10
N TRP A 46 -8.16 9.14 -1.05
CA TRP A 46 -6.77 8.70 -1.14
C TRP A 46 -6.06 8.97 0.18
N MET A 47 -5.44 7.95 0.76
CA MET A 47 -4.75 8.01 2.04
C MET A 47 -3.31 7.55 1.86
N LEU A 48 -2.35 8.34 2.33
CA LEU A 48 -0.92 8.01 2.26
C LEU A 48 -0.29 8.01 3.65
N GLY A 49 0.59 7.03 3.89
CA GLY A 49 1.51 7.01 5.02
C GLY A 49 2.91 7.31 4.51
N CYS A 50 3.53 8.38 5.03
CA CYS A 50 4.88 8.81 4.66
C CYS A 50 5.87 8.35 5.74
N PHE A 51 6.91 7.61 5.33
CA PHE A 51 7.83 6.91 6.22
C PHE A 51 9.29 7.13 5.81
N ASN A 52 10.23 6.87 6.73
CA ASN A 52 11.66 7.05 6.46
C ASN A 52 12.27 5.75 5.90
N PRO A 53 12.85 5.76 4.69
CA PRO A 53 13.51 4.60 4.10
C PRO A 53 14.88 4.36 4.74
N THR A 54 15.45 3.20 4.44
CA THR A 54 16.87 2.86 4.62
C THR A 54 17.31 2.01 3.44
N PRO A 55 18.64 1.85 3.21
CA PRO A 55 19.13 0.93 2.18
C PRO A 55 18.62 -0.53 2.32
N THR A 56 18.09 -0.89 3.48
CA THR A 56 17.56 -2.22 3.79
C THR A 56 16.04 -2.28 3.88
N THR A 57 15.32 -1.23 3.50
CA THR A 57 13.85 -1.22 3.51
C THR A 57 13.30 -1.88 2.26
N THR A 58 12.44 -2.87 2.44
CA THR A 58 11.70 -3.55 1.37
C THR A 58 10.22 -3.43 1.64
N VAL A 59 9.47 -2.89 0.67
CA VAL A 59 8.01 -3.00 0.65
C VAL A 59 7.64 -4.35 0.05
N PHE A 60 6.65 -5.03 0.62
CA PHE A 60 6.14 -6.30 0.15
C PHE A 60 4.61 -6.33 0.17
N ILE A 61 4.00 -6.82 -0.90
CA ILE A 61 2.55 -6.71 -1.11
C ILE A 61 2.02 -8.03 -1.70
N PRO A 62 1.14 -8.76 -1.00
CA PRO A 62 0.48 -9.94 -1.55
C PRO A 62 -0.55 -9.54 -2.61
N TYR A 63 -0.66 -10.35 -3.66
CA TYR A 63 -1.60 -10.13 -4.75
C TYR A 63 -2.36 -11.41 -5.14
N LYS A 64 -3.58 -11.24 -5.65
CA LYS A 64 -4.40 -12.33 -6.18
C LYS A 64 -3.79 -12.89 -7.47
N GLN A 65 -3.40 -14.16 -7.44
CA GLN A 65 -2.73 -14.81 -8.57
C GLN A 65 -3.69 -15.26 -9.67
N ASP A 66 -4.94 -15.55 -9.30
CA ASP A 66 -6.00 -16.12 -10.15
C ASP A 66 -6.76 -15.08 -10.99
N ALA A 67 -6.49 -13.77 -10.80
CA ALA A 67 -7.00 -12.74 -11.68
C ALA A 67 -6.26 -12.71 -13.04
N GLU A 68 -6.86 -12.10 -14.05
CA GLU A 68 -6.21 -11.79 -15.32
C GLU A 68 -5.60 -10.39 -15.32
N GLY A 69 -4.81 -10.07 -16.36
CA GLY A 69 -4.23 -8.75 -16.57
C GLY A 69 -2.96 -8.47 -15.75
N THR A 70 -2.53 -7.21 -15.79
CA THR A 70 -1.29 -6.73 -15.19
C THR A 70 -1.26 -6.95 -13.68
N ILE A 71 -0.16 -7.50 -13.16
CA ILE A 71 0.03 -7.72 -11.71
C ILE A 71 0.26 -6.39 -10.97
N VAL A 72 1.07 -5.50 -11.57
CA VAL A 72 1.49 -4.23 -10.97
C VAL A 72 1.65 -3.19 -12.08
N ASN A 73 1.10 -2.00 -11.84
CA ASN A 73 1.37 -0.81 -12.63
C ASN A 73 2.69 -0.19 -12.16
N ASP A 74 3.71 -0.21 -13.00
CA ASP A 74 5.06 0.24 -12.69
C ASP A 74 5.53 1.37 -13.62
N GLU A 75 4.58 2.17 -14.13
CA GLU A 75 4.83 3.21 -15.16
C GLU A 75 4.66 4.66 -14.65
N TYR A 76 4.23 4.88 -13.40
CA TYR A 76 3.89 6.21 -12.85
C TYR A 76 4.99 7.28 -13.01
N PHE A 77 6.25 6.88 -12.85
CA PHE A 77 7.43 7.75 -13.03
C PHE A 77 8.43 7.12 -14.01
N GLY A 78 7.89 6.42 -15.01
CA GLY A 78 8.65 5.51 -15.88
C GLY A 78 8.81 4.12 -15.27
N LYS A 79 9.28 3.19 -16.12
CA LYS A 79 9.38 1.77 -15.80
C LYS A 79 10.27 1.54 -14.57
N ILE A 80 9.76 0.81 -13.57
CA ILE A 80 10.59 0.40 -12.43
C ILE A 80 11.58 -0.69 -12.88
N PRO A 81 12.90 -0.51 -12.63
CA PRO A 81 13.92 -1.50 -12.98
C PRO A 81 13.71 -2.87 -12.30
N ALA A 82 14.12 -3.94 -13.00
CA ALA A 82 13.93 -5.33 -12.54
C ALA A 82 14.74 -5.67 -11.26
N ASP A 83 15.83 -4.96 -11.00
CA ASP A 83 16.62 -5.05 -9.76
C ASP A 83 15.99 -4.29 -8.59
N ARG A 84 14.85 -3.64 -8.80
CA ARG A 84 14.10 -2.89 -7.78
C ARG A 84 12.67 -3.38 -7.57
N LEU A 85 12.10 -4.12 -8.52
CA LEU A 85 10.73 -4.65 -8.45
C LEU A 85 10.69 -6.11 -8.87
N ILE A 86 10.45 -7.00 -7.91
CA ILE A 86 10.38 -8.45 -8.13
C ILE A 86 8.97 -8.94 -7.79
N LYS A 87 8.44 -9.83 -8.62
CA LYS A 87 7.12 -10.47 -8.43
C LYS A 87 7.34 -11.97 -8.35
N GLU A 88 7.06 -12.59 -7.22
CA GLU A 88 7.37 -14.00 -7.00
C GLU A 88 6.42 -14.61 -5.95
N ASN A 89 5.93 -15.82 -6.21
CA ASN A 89 5.13 -16.60 -5.26
C ASN A 89 3.95 -15.83 -4.63
N GLY A 90 3.23 -15.04 -5.43
CA GLY A 90 2.09 -14.25 -4.94
C GLY A 90 2.45 -12.99 -4.16
N ILE A 91 3.73 -12.63 -4.08
CA ILE A 91 4.23 -11.42 -3.40
C ILE A 91 4.96 -10.50 -4.40
N ILE A 92 4.64 -9.22 -4.35
CA ILE A 92 5.44 -8.14 -4.95
C ILE A 92 6.46 -7.69 -3.92
N TYR A 93 7.72 -7.54 -4.32
CA TYR A 93 8.80 -6.96 -3.52
C TYR A 93 9.31 -5.72 -4.22
N PHE A 94 9.46 -4.63 -3.47
CA PHE A 94 9.86 -3.33 -3.99
C PHE A 94 10.96 -2.72 -3.12
N LYS A 95 12.08 -2.36 -3.75
CA LYS A 95 13.26 -1.78 -3.09
C LYS A 95 13.01 -0.31 -2.75
N ILE A 96 13.05 0.01 -1.46
CA ILE A 96 12.77 1.33 -0.90
C ILE A 96 14.01 1.88 -0.19
N ASP A 97 15.00 2.32 -0.96
CA ASP A 97 16.25 2.86 -0.42
C ASP A 97 16.32 4.40 -0.42
N GLY A 98 15.31 5.08 -0.96
CA GLY A 98 15.31 6.53 -1.16
C GLY A 98 16.29 7.02 -2.24
N LEU A 99 16.78 6.14 -3.12
CA LEU A 99 17.81 6.47 -4.13
C LEU A 99 17.31 6.43 -5.57
N TYR A 100 16.04 6.07 -5.81
CA TYR A 100 15.48 5.97 -7.16
C TYR A 100 14.00 6.32 -7.17
N ARG A 101 13.65 7.46 -7.74
CA ARG A 101 12.26 7.90 -7.82
C ARG A 101 11.43 6.90 -8.61
N SER A 102 10.48 6.26 -7.95
CA SER A 102 9.65 5.23 -8.57
C SER A 102 8.34 5.06 -7.80
N LYS A 103 7.28 4.67 -8.51
CA LYS A 103 5.98 4.39 -7.90
C LYS A 103 5.34 3.20 -8.55
N LEU A 104 4.93 2.24 -7.73
CA LEU A 104 4.08 1.14 -8.17
C LEU A 104 2.63 1.40 -7.79
N GLY A 105 1.72 0.75 -8.52
CA GLY A 105 0.32 0.62 -8.19
C GLY A 105 -0.14 -0.83 -8.33
N LEU A 106 -0.96 -1.30 -7.40
CA LEU A 106 -1.59 -2.60 -7.41
C LEU A 106 -3.03 -2.45 -7.90
N PRO A 107 -3.37 -2.95 -9.11
CA PRO A 107 -4.71 -2.82 -9.66
C PRO A 107 -5.77 -3.51 -8.80
N ALA A 108 -7.02 -3.03 -8.86
CA ALA A 108 -8.12 -3.55 -8.05
C ALA A 108 -8.41 -5.04 -8.24
N SER A 109 -8.21 -5.57 -9.46
CA SER A 109 -8.36 -7.00 -9.73
C SER A 109 -7.32 -7.87 -9.01
N ARG A 110 -6.15 -7.31 -8.73
CA ARG A 110 -5.01 -7.98 -8.08
C ARG A 110 -4.91 -7.69 -6.59
N ALA A 111 -5.53 -6.60 -6.13
CA ALA A 111 -5.40 -6.11 -4.77
C ALA A 111 -5.94 -7.09 -3.72
N THR A 112 -5.14 -7.23 -2.66
CA THR A 112 -5.56 -7.69 -1.34
C THR A 112 -5.73 -6.46 -0.44
N ASP A 113 -6.14 -6.66 0.81
CA ASP A 113 -6.41 -5.60 1.78
C ASP A 113 -5.18 -5.22 2.61
N ILE A 114 -4.01 -5.80 2.34
CA ILE A 114 -2.82 -5.67 3.17
C ILE A 114 -1.54 -5.41 2.36
N CYS A 115 -0.65 -4.62 2.93
CA CYS A 115 0.71 -4.41 2.45
C CYS A 115 1.65 -4.18 3.62
N GLY A 116 2.93 -4.51 3.44
CA GLY A 116 3.93 -4.37 4.48
C GLY A 116 5.20 -3.69 3.98
N SER A 117 5.99 -3.20 4.93
CA SER A 117 7.39 -2.86 4.71
C SER A 117 8.25 -3.34 5.87
N TYR A 118 9.47 -3.76 5.58
CA TYR A 118 10.42 -4.19 6.59
C TYR A 118 11.76 -3.49 6.43
N ASP A 119 12.22 -2.83 7.49
CA ASP A 119 13.55 -2.25 7.60
C ASP A 119 14.44 -3.12 8.49
N SER A 120 15.23 -4.00 7.87
CA SER A 120 16.05 -4.96 8.61
C SER A 120 17.19 -4.33 9.41
N SER A 121 17.61 -3.11 9.08
CA SER A 121 18.60 -2.38 9.88
C SER A 121 18.03 -1.86 11.20
N LYS A 122 16.71 -1.60 11.25
CA LYS A 122 16.01 -1.09 12.43
C LYS A 122 15.15 -2.13 13.15
N GLY A 123 14.94 -3.29 12.53
CA GLY A 123 14.02 -4.32 13.00
C GLY A 123 12.58 -3.84 13.08
N VAL A 124 12.16 -3.00 12.13
CA VAL A 124 10.81 -2.39 12.11
C VAL A 124 9.99 -2.98 10.97
N LEU A 125 8.92 -3.67 11.34
CA LEU A 125 7.86 -4.13 10.46
C LEU A 125 6.72 -3.12 10.48
N THR A 126 6.41 -2.52 9.33
CA THR A 126 5.20 -1.73 9.13
C THR A 126 4.17 -2.59 8.41
N ILE A 127 2.96 -2.63 8.96
CA ILE A 127 1.80 -3.31 8.37
C ILE A 127 0.76 -2.24 8.11
N LEU A 128 0.23 -2.20 6.89
CA LEU A 128 -0.89 -1.37 6.53
C LEU A 128 -2.01 -2.25 6.00
N TRP A 129 -3.20 -2.08 6.56
CA TRP A 129 -4.44 -2.69 6.11
C TRP A 129 -5.41 -1.61 5.65
N CYS A 130 -6.20 -1.89 4.61
CA CYS A 130 -7.26 -0.99 4.16
C CYS A 130 -8.58 -1.73 3.88
N SER A 131 -9.69 -1.00 3.99
CA SER A 131 -11.00 -1.53 3.61
C SER A 131 -11.09 -1.71 2.10
N LEU A 132 -11.52 -2.89 1.66
CA LEU A 132 -11.94 -3.16 0.28
C LEU A 132 -13.46 -3.27 0.17
N PRO A 133 -14.06 -2.88 -0.96
CA PRO A 133 -15.49 -3.12 -1.18
C PRO A 133 -15.77 -4.63 -1.32
N GLU A 134 -16.95 -5.05 -0.88
CA GLU A 134 -17.40 -6.45 -1.03
C GLU A 134 -17.62 -6.81 -2.51
N THR A 135 -18.00 -5.83 -3.33
CA THR A 135 -18.22 -6.00 -4.77
C THR A 135 -17.09 -5.36 -5.57
N PRO A 136 -16.66 -5.98 -6.70
CA PRO A 136 -15.73 -5.36 -7.62
C PRO A 136 -16.19 -3.94 -7.99
N SER A 137 -15.28 -2.99 -7.82
CA SER A 137 -15.54 -1.56 -8.05
C SER A 137 -14.43 -0.96 -8.89
N VAL A 138 -14.70 0.19 -9.49
CA VAL A 138 -13.70 0.95 -10.24
C VAL A 138 -12.93 1.92 -9.34
N TYR A 139 -11.71 2.27 -9.74
CA TYR A 139 -10.80 3.10 -8.96
C TYR A 139 -10.31 4.26 -9.80
N VAL A 140 -10.28 5.47 -9.23
CA VAL A 140 -9.77 6.64 -9.96
C VAL A 140 -8.31 6.43 -10.32
N ASN A 141 -7.96 6.61 -11.59
CA ASN A 141 -6.59 6.49 -12.08
C ASN A 141 -5.77 7.71 -11.64
N GLY A 142 -4.71 7.47 -10.85
CA GLY A 142 -3.85 8.50 -10.29
C GLY A 142 -2.66 8.89 -11.19
N GLN A 143 -2.55 8.35 -12.40
CA GLN A 143 -1.44 8.68 -13.30
C GLN A 143 -1.54 10.12 -13.82
N TRP A 144 -0.38 10.77 -13.98
CA TRP A 144 -0.31 12.10 -14.56
C TRP A 144 -0.54 12.06 -16.08
N GLY A 145 -1.30 13.04 -16.58
CA GLY A 145 -1.53 13.23 -18.02
C GLY A 145 -2.87 12.69 -18.52
N PRO A 146 -3.08 12.69 -19.85
CA PRO A 146 -4.29 12.12 -20.44
C PRO A 146 -4.39 10.61 -20.14
N GLN A 147 -5.59 10.15 -19.79
CA GLN A 147 -5.87 8.76 -19.43
C GLN A 147 -6.93 8.20 -20.37
N GLU A 148 -6.67 7.02 -20.94
CA GLU A 148 -7.67 6.32 -21.77
C GLU A 148 -8.85 5.80 -20.93
N ASP A 149 -8.54 5.22 -19.76
CA ASP A 149 -9.52 4.81 -18.75
C ASP A 149 -9.25 5.53 -17.41
N PRO A 150 -10.00 6.60 -17.10
CA PRO A 150 -9.88 7.34 -15.85
C PRO A 150 -10.28 6.55 -14.60
N PHE A 151 -10.89 5.37 -14.77
CA PHE A 151 -11.40 4.55 -13.68
C PHE A 151 -10.72 3.16 -13.59
N ALA A 152 -9.60 2.99 -14.30
CA ALA A 152 -8.69 1.84 -14.19
C ALA A 152 -7.52 2.10 -13.23
N GLY A 153 -7.81 2.66 -12.05
CA GLY A 153 -6.83 3.00 -11.03
C GLY A 153 -6.38 1.84 -10.14
N ASP A 154 -5.44 2.16 -9.27
CA ASP A 154 -4.81 1.24 -8.33
C ASP A 154 -5.37 1.40 -6.92
N VAL A 155 -5.36 0.30 -6.15
CA VAL A 155 -5.89 0.26 -4.77
C VAL A 155 -4.82 0.55 -3.76
N ILE A 156 -3.65 -0.07 -3.95
CA ILE A 156 -2.46 0.11 -3.10
C ILE A 156 -1.37 0.67 -3.99
N ASN A 157 -0.71 1.73 -3.55
CA ASN A 157 0.49 2.24 -4.20
C ASN A 157 1.65 2.24 -3.22
N SER A 158 2.86 2.20 -3.76
CA SER A 158 4.05 2.54 -2.98
C SER A 158 4.99 3.40 -3.79
N TYR A 159 5.46 4.48 -3.17
CA TYR A 159 6.36 5.47 -3.75
C TYR A 159 7.71 5.43 -3.04
N ASN A 160 8.79 5.38 -3.81
CA ASN A 160 10.16 5.60 -3.32
C ASN A 160 10.59 6.99 -3.75
N ASP A 161 10.82 7.90 -2.80
CA ASP A 161 11.34 9.23 -3.10
C ASP A 161 12.85 9.16 -3.30
N GLY A 162 13.30 9.32 -4.54
CA GLY A 162 14.71 9.41 -4.92
C GLY A 162 14.99 10.65 -5.75
N PRO A 163 16.25 10.89 -6.15
CA PRO A 163 16.60 12.05 -6.96
C PRO A 163 15.84 12.10 -8.28
N VAL A 164 15.44 13.31 -8.71
CA VAL A 164 14.90 13.56 -10.06
C VAL A 164 16.05 13.82 -11.06
N GLU A 165 15.73 14.08 -12.33
CA GLU A 165 16.72 14.22 -13.41
C GLU A 165 17.82 15.26 -13.15
N ASP A 166 17.51 16.34 -12.42
CA ASP A 166 18.48 17.38 -12.04
C ASP A 166 19.28 17.05 -10.76
N GLY A 167 19.05 15.89 -10.16
CA GLY A 167 19.69 15.42 -8.93
C GLY A 167 19.07 15.95 -7.64
N SER A 168 18.05 16.82 -7.70
CA SER A 168 17.33 17.26 -6.50
C SER A 168 16.44 16.16 -5.94
N ILE A 169 16.23 16.16 -4.62
CA ILE A 169 15.37 15.22 -3.90
C ILE A 169 14.61 15.99 -2.81
N MET A 170 13.34 15.66 -2.62
CA MET A 170 12.52 16.28 -1.57
C MET A 170 12.79 15.64 -0.21
N GLY A 171 12.93 14.31 -0.18
CA GLY A 171 13.16 13.49 1.00
C GLY A 171 14.63 13.24 1.33
N PRO A 172 15.00 11.99 1.70
CA PRO A 172 14.32 10.75 1.30
C PRO A 172 13.15 10.35 2.22
N PHE A 173 12.04 9.95 1.63
CA PHE A 173 10.92 9.29 2.26
C PHE A 173 10.38 8.19 1.34
N TYR A 174 9.48 7.35 1.84
CA TYR A 174 8.67 6.48 1.01
C TYR A 174 7.23 6.51 1.47
N GLU A 175 6.33 6.17 0.57
CA GLU A 175 4.91 6.14 0.86
C GLU A 175 4.35 4.74 0.65
N ILE A 176 3.40 4.39 1.51
CA ILE A 176 2.42 3.34 1.22
C ILE A 176 1.07 4.03 1.24
N GLU A 177 0.32 3.84 0.16
CA GLU A 177 -0.90 4.59 -0.09
C GLU A 177 -2.04 3.62 -0.38
N THR A 178 -3.25 4.01 0.04
CA THR A 178 -4.46 3.28 -0.30
C THR A 178 -5.56 4.21 -0.79
N SER A 179 -6.34 3.70 -1.73
CA SER A 179 -7.46 4.42 -2.32
C SER A 179 -8.78 3.71 -2.02
N SER A 180 -9.86 4.47 -1.89
CA SER A 180 -11.21 3.94 -2.01
C SER A 180 -11.58 3.77 -3.49
N PRO A 181 -12.65 3.01 -3.79
CA PRO A 181 -13.29 3.09 -5.09
C PRO A 181 -13.70 4.54 -5.45
N GLY A 182 -13.84 4.79 -6.76
CA GLY A 182 -14.56 5.99 -7.21
C GLY A 182 -16.03 5.91 -6.79
N ALA A 183 -16.52 6.94 -6.09
CA ALA A 183 -17.80 6.87 -5.41
C ALA A 183 -18.97 7.33 -6.29
N GLU A 184 -19.89 6.41 -6.63
CA GLU A 184 -21.18 6.71 -7.29
C GLU A 184 -22.27 6.99 -6.25
N LEU A 185 -22.18 8.14 -5.58
CA LEU A 185 -23.07 8.49 -4.45
C LEU A 185 -24.33 9.24 -4.91
N ALA A 186 -25.50 8.72 -4.57
CA ALA A 186 -26.76 9.48 -4.59
C ALA A 186 -26.72 10.66 -3.59
N PRO A 187 -27.54 11.70 -3.75
CA PRO A 187 -27.70 12.76 -2.75
C PRO A 187 -27.94 12.21 -1.34
N GLY A 188 -27.14 12.66 -0.38
CA GLY A 188 -27.15 12.21 1.02
C GLY A 188 -26.42 10.89 1.31
N ALA A 189 -26.01 10.14 0.29
CA ALA A 189 -25.25 8.90 0.47
C ALA A 189 -23.78 9.19 0.82
N SER A 190 -23.12 8.21 1.43
CA SER A 190 -21.73 8.31 1.88
C SER A 190 -20.89 7.09 1.51
N LEU A 191 -19.59 7.32 1.35
CA LEU A 191 -18.56 6.28 1.30
C LEU A 191 -17.59 6.49 2.47
N VAL A 192 -17.12 5.40 3.07
CA VAL A 192 -16.08 5.41 4.11
C VAL A 192 -14.91 4.56 3.63
N HIS A 193 -13.70 5.09 3.74
CA HIS A 193 -12.46 4.35 3.55
C HIS A 193 -11.68 4.31 4.86
N THR A 194 -11.27 3.11 5.26
CA THR A 194 -10.57 2.87 6.52
C THR A 194 -9.17 2.38 6.23
N GLN A 195 -8.19 2.95 6.92
CA GLN A 195 -6.81 2.47 6.93
C GLN A 195 -6.38 2.20 8.37
N LYS A 196 -5.72 1.08 8.59
CA LYS A 196 -5.03 0.76 9.85
C LYS A 196 -3.55 0.62 9.56
N VAL A 197 -2.71 1.22 10.40
CA VAL A 197 -1.25 1.10 10.29
C VAL A 197 -0.69 0.68 11.64
N ILE A 198 0.23 -0.29 11.61
CA ILE A 198 0.95 -0.77 12.77
C ILE A 198 2.44 -0.76 12.46
N HIS A 199 3.22 -0.25 13.39
CA HIS A 199 4.67 -0.41 13.44
C HIS A 199 5.02 -1.33 14.60
N ILE A 200 5.73 -2.41 14.30
CA ILE A 200 6.23 -3.37 15.28
C ILE A 200 7.75 -3.38 15.19
N GLN A 201 8.42 -3.00 16.28
CA GLN A 201 9.87 -3.10 16.40
C GLN A 201 10.23 -4.29 17.29
N GLY A 202 11.08 -5.19 16.77
CA GLY A 202 11.48 -6.41 17.47
C GLY A 202 12.60 -7.16 16.75
N LYS A 203 12.98 -8.32 17.29
CA LYS A 203 13.92 -9.24 16.66
C LYS A 203 13.24 -10.01 15.52
N ASP A 204 14.03 -10.48 14.55
CA ASP A 204 13.53 -11.28 13.43
C ASP A 204 12.68 -12.47 13.93
N GLU A 205 13.09 -13.18 14.98
CA GLU A 205 12.35 -14.34 15.51
C GLU A 205 10.93 -14.00 16.00
N GLN A 206 10.72 -12.74 16.44
CA GLN A 206 9.42 -12.25 16.90
C GLN A 206 8.54 -11.77 15.73
N LEU A 207 9.16 -11.34 14.62
CA LEU A 207 8.47 -10.78 13.45
C LEU A 207 8.15 -11.84 12.39
N VAL A 208 8.96 -12.90 12.29
CA VAL A 208 8.73 -14.03 11.37
C VAL A 208 7.30 -14.58 11.41
N PRO A 209 6.73 -14.98 12.57
CA PRO A 209 5.38 -15.55 12.60
C PRO A 209 4.34 -14.53 12.13
N ILE A 210 4.49 -13.25 12.47
CA ILE A 210 3.56 -12.19 12.05
C ILE A 210 3.56 -12.06 10.53
N VAL A 211 4.74 -12.06 9.89
CA VAL A 211 4.84 -11.95 8.43
C VAL A 211 4.27 -13.19 7.73
N GLN A 212 4.55 -14.37 8.28
CA GLN A 212 4.04 -15.62 7.74
C GLN A 212 2.51 -15.70 7.82
N ASP A 213 1.93 -15.34 8.96
CA ASP A 213 0.49 -15.44 9.22
C ASP A 213 -0.31 -14.41 8.41
N LEU A 214 0.19 -13.17 8.31
CA LEU A 214 -0.53 -12.08 7.63
C LEU A 214 -0.32 -12.05 6.11
N PHE A 215 0.88 -12.39 5.65
CA PHE A 215 1.26 -12.20 4.24
C PHE A 215 1.57 -13.50 3.51
N GLY A 216 1.71 -14.62 4.22
CA GLY A 216 2.21 -15.87 3.62
C GLY A 216 3.65 -15.77 3.12
N ALA A 217 4.43 -14.81 3.62
CA ALA A 217 5.78 -14.50 3.16
C ALA A 217 6.86 -14.87 4.19
N ASP A 218 8.08 -15.11 3.72
CA ASP A 218 9.26 -15.34 4.57
C ASP A 218 10.01 -14.02 4.81
N LEU A 219 10.15 -13.62 6.08
CA LEU A 219 10.89 -12.43 6.49
C LEU A 219 12.35 -12.44 6.02
N ASN A 220 13.00 -13.61 5.98
CA ASN A 220 14.37 -13.73 5.49
C ASN A 220 14.45 -13.42 4.01
N VAL A 221 13.48 -13.89 3.21
CA VAL A 221 13.38 -13.57 1.79
C VAL A 221 13.16 -12.08 1.59
N ILE A 222 12.28 -11.45 2.37
CA ILE A 222 12.05 -9.99 2.32
C ILE A 222 13.35 -9.23 2.59
N LYS A 223 14.06 -9.62 3.66
CA LYS A 223 15.30 -8.97 4.11
C LYS A 223 16.43 -9.05 3.09
N THR A 224 16.56 -10.18 2.38
CA THR A 224 17.68 -10.42 1.45
C THR A 224 17.33 -10.22 -0.02
N LYS A 225 16.07 -9.88 -0.36
CA LYS A 225 15.58 -9.84 -1.75
C LYS A 225 16.43 -8.99 -2.70
N PHE A 226 17.03 -7.92 -2.20
CA PHE A 226 17.78 -6.92 -2.99
C PHE A 226 19.22 -6.70 -2.49
N GLN A 227 19.78 -7.69 -1.81
CA GLN A 227 21.18 -7.71 -1.34
C GLN A 227 22.11 -8.38 -2.36
#